data_AF-A0A661X5L5-F1
#
_entry.id   AF-A0A661X5L5-F1
#
_cell.length_a   1.000
_cell.length_b   1.000
_cell.length_c   1.000
_cell.angle_alpha   90.00
_cell.angle_beta   90.00
_cell.angle_gamma   90.00
#
_symmetry.space_group_name_H-M   'P 1'
#
loop_
_entity.id
_entity.type
_entity.pdbx_description
1 polymer ?
#
loop_
_entity_poly.entity_id
_entity_poly.type
_entity_poly.pdbx_seq_one_letter_code
_entity_poly.pdbx_strand_id
1 'polypeptide(L)' 'MEYTYKELKHKTVAELREIAAGLGDALKGYTQMNKEHLLEAIC' A
#
# COMPACT_ATOMS: atom_id res chain seq x y z
N MET A 1 1.18 -4.38 13.35
CA MET A 1 2.24 -3.51 12.80
C MET A 1 1.55 -2.40 12.06
N GLU A 2 1.18 -1.34 12.77
CA GLU A 2 0.49 -0.18 12.20
C GLU A 2 1.55 0.70 11.52
N TYR A 3 1.70 0.57 10.20
CA TYR A 3 2.49 1.52 9.45
C TYR A 3 1.78 2.87 9.51
N THR A 4 2.47 3.93 9.92
CA THR A 4 1.85 5.25 9.93
C THR A 4 1.71 5.78 8.50
N TYR A 5 0.66 6.57 8.23
CA TYR A 5 0.47 7.23 6.93
C TYR A 5 1.74 7.97 6.46
N LYS A 6 2.49 8.58 7.38
CA LYS A 6 3.76 9.26 7.06
C LYS A 6 4.82 8.30 6.54
N GLU A 7 4.97 7.13 7.15
CA GLU A 7 5.94 6.12 6.72
C GLU A 7 5.56 5.54 5.35
N LEU A 8 4.28 5.19 5.15
CA LEU A 8 3.78 4.73 3.86
C LEU A 8 3.93 5.79 2.78
N LYS A 9 3.72 7.07 3.12
CA LYS A 9 3.86 8.18 2.16
C LYS A 9 5.30 8.42 1.73
N HIS A 10 6.26 8.08 2.59
CA HIS A 10 7.68 8.17 2.25
C HIS A 10 8.15 7.00 1.37
N LYS A 11 7.47 5.86 1.43
CA LYS A 11 7.76 4.68 0.60
C LYS A 11 7.46 4.90 -0.87
N THR A 12 8.11 4.09 -1.70
CA THR A 12 7.84 4.08 -3.14
C THR A 12 6.54 3.32 -3.45
N VAL A 13 5.95 3.56 -4.63
CA VAL A 13 4.78 2.80 -5.09
C VAL A 13 5.07 1.30 -5.13
N ALA A 14 6.29 0.91 -5.51
CA ALA A 14 6.71 -0.49 -5.54
C ALA A 14 6.66 -1.11 -4.14
N GLU A 15 7.26 -0.46 -3.13
CA GLU A 15 7.20 -0.95 -1.75
C GLU A 15 5.77 -1.01 -1.21
N LEU A 16 4.93 -0.01 -1.52
CA LEU A 16 3.52 -0.04 -1.13
C LEU A 16 2.79 -1.23 -1.76
N ARG A 17 3.11 -1.60 -3.00
CA ARG A 17 2.55 -2.79 -3.65
C ARG A 17 2.99 -4.09 -2.97
N GLU A 18 4.23 -4.16 -2.50
CA GLU A 18 4.72 -5.33 -1.75
C GLU A 18 4.04 -5.45 -0.38
N ILE A 19 3.86 -4.33 0.31
CA ILE A 19 3.11 -4.28 1.58
C ILE A 19 1.65 -4.70 1.34
N ALA A 20 1.04 -4.18 0.27
CA ALA A 20 -0.32 -4.55 -0.14
C ALA A 20 -0.45 -6.04 -0.47
N ALA A 21 0.54 -6.61 -1.15
CA ALA A 21 0.58 -8.04 -1.46
C ALA A 21 0.65 -8.91 -0.19
N GLY A 22 1.32 -8.43 0.87
CA GLY A 22 1.41 -9.10 2.17
C GLY A 22 0.16 -8.95 3.05
N LEU A 23 -0.72 -7.99 2.77
CA LEU A 23 -1.97 -7.75 3.52
C LEU A 23 -3.15 -8.61 3.04
N GLY A 24 -3.00 -9.31 1.90
CA GLY A 24 -3.95 -10.31 1.44
C GLY A 24 -5.01 -9.81 0.45
N ASP A 25 -6.08 -10.60 0.29
CA ASP A 25 -7.07 -10.53 -0.80
C ASP A 25 -7.91 -9.23 -0.83
N ALA A 26 -7.83 -8.40 0.22
CA ALA A 26 -8.51 -7.10 0.31
C ALA A 26 -8.02 -6.09 -0.73
N LEU A 27 -6.83 -6.31 -1.29
CA LEU A 27 -6.14 -5.41 -2.21
C LEU A 27 -6.15 -5.91 -3.66
N LYS A 28 -7.19 -6.65 -4.09
CA LYS A 28 -7.34 -7.08 -5.50
C LYS A 28 -7.28 -5.87 -6.45
N GLY A 29 -6.17 -5.75 -7.18
CA GLY A 29 -5.90 -4.61 -8.09
C GLY A 29 -4.78 -3.67 -7.64
N TYR A 30 -4.10 -3.93 -6.52
CA TYR A 30 -2.99 -3.11 -6.00
C TYR A 30 -1.87 -2.85 -7.03
N THR A 31 -1.68 -3.76 -7.99
CA THR A 31 -0.70 -3.63 -9.08
C THR A 31 -1.02 -2.50 -10.07
N GLN A 32 -2.30 -2.15 -10.22
CA GLN A 32 -2.79 -1.06 -11.07
C GLN A 32 -3.13 0.20 -10.28
N MET A 33 -3.19 0.11 -8.95
CA MET A 33 -3.42 1.26 -8.10
C MET A 33 -2.24 2.24 -8.12
N ASN A 34 -2.58 3.52 -8.05
CA ASN A 34 -1.69 4.65 -7.86
C ASN A 34 -1.29 4.78 -6.38
N LYS A 35 -0.29 5.62 -6.09
CA LYS A 35 0.30 5.75 -4.76
C LYS A 35 -0.74 6.09 -3.69
N GLU A 36 -1.69 6.96 -4.03
CA GLU A 36 -2.72 7.44 -3.10
C GLU A 36 -3.72 6.34 -2.76
N HIS A 37 -4.24 5.60 -3.75
CA HIS A 37 -5.15 4.48 -3.47
C HIS A 37 -4.45 3.34 -2.72
N LEU A 38 -3.17 3.08 -3.00
CA LEU A 38 -2.38 2.12 -2.23
C LEU A 38 -2.24 2.57 -0.77
N LEU A 39 -1.97 3.85 -0.54
CA LEU A 39 -1.92 4.43 0.80
C LEU A 39 -3.24 4.27 1.55
N GLU A 40 -4.37 4.59 0.91
CA GLU A 40 -5.71 4.45 1.50
C GLU A 40 -6.14 3.01 1.74
N ALA A 41 -5.60 2.06 1.00
CA ALA A 41 -5.93 0.65 1.16
C ALA A 41 -4.99 -0.12 2.10
N ILE A 42 -3.82 0.48 2.43
CA ILE A 42 -2.85 -0.06 3.39
C ILE A 42 -3.00 0.60 4.78
N CYS A 43 -3.37 1.88 4.83
CA CYS A 43 -3.59 2.67 6.05
C CYS A 43 -5.01 2.48 6.59
#